data_AF-A0AA45AJX3-F1
#
_entry.id   AF-A0AA45AJX3-F1
#
_cell.length_a   1.000
_cell.length_b   1.000
_cell.length_c   1.000
_cell.angle_alpha   90.00
_cell.angle_beta   90.00
_cell.angle_gamma   90.00
#
_symmetry.space_group_name_H-M   'P 1'
#
loop_
_entity.id
_entity.type
_entity.pdbx_description
1 polymer ?
#
loop_
_entity_poly.entity_id
_entity_poly.type
_entity_poly.pdbx_seq_one_letter_code
_entity_poly.pdbx_strand_id
1 'polypeptide(L)'
;MLASTARFVPRFTSAVRFVRAVSTLPTNPHIKVFPADASRASFLLSLLDSQPPNPRLAIGFATQDPPTPQTFTENQSFLNIMYEVLAEHAPQDEELLAQARAFAGPGGASLGAGGIFGAQQQHRRGNKKPSETTGAGGASGQGGAGGGGRGGYIHLSDSRNPPDFGRIAWPEDIIGSLEVDPEGNIIGNLQSSGTYRMLTNEGALGLSSFLRGKLLERLRAEEDKDRNT
;
A
#
# COMPACT_ATOMS: atom_id res chain seq x y z
N MET A 1 34.37 70.98 26.47
CA MET A 1 33.96 69.61 26.82
C MET A 1 33.07 69.09 25.69
N LEU A 2 33.54 68.15 24.88
CA LEU A 2 32.75 67.55 23.79
C LEU A 2 31.97 66.35 24.35
N ALA A 3 30.64 66.41 24.33
CA ALA A 3 29.78 65.29 24.67
C ALA A 3 29.48 64.47 23.40
N SER A 4 30.07 63.27 23.30
CA SER A 4 29.74 62.29 22.26
C SER A 4 28.41 61.63 22.57
N THR A 5 27.37 61.97 21.80
CA THR A 5 26.11 61.23 21.79
C THR A 5 26.26 59.93 21.00
N ALA A 6 26.43 58.80 21.68
CA ALA A 6 26.39 57.48 21.06
C ALA A 6 24.94 57.09 20.74
N ARG A 7 24.62 56.93 19.46
CA ARG A 7 23.33 56.38 19.00
C ARG A 7 23.44 54.86 19.01
N PHE A 8 22.81 54.22 20.00
CA PHE A 8 22.60 52.77 19.98
C PHE A 8 21.42 52.46 19.05
N VAL A 9 21.70 51.85 17.90
CA VAL A 9 20.68 51.27 17.03
C VAL A 9 20.42 49.84 17.55
N PRO A 10 19.18 49.48 17.92
CA PRO A 10 18.88 48.10 18.24
C PRO A 10 19.03 47.27 16.95
N ARG A 11 20.03 46.38 16.93
CA ARG A 11 20.07 45.28 15.97
C ARG A 11 18.90 44.37 16.32
N PHE A 12 17.75 44.59 15.68
CA PHE A 12 16.74 43.56 15.56
C PHE A 12 17.40 42.40 14.82
N THR A 13 17.89 41.42 15.58
CA THR A 13 18.11 40.07 15.08
C THR A 13 16.73 39.56 14.70
N SER A 14 16.34 39.83 13.45
CA SER A 14 15.22 39.15 12.82
C SER A 14 15.59 37.67 12.83
N ALA A 15 15.11 36.96 13.86
CA ALA A 15 15.02 35.51 13.81
C ALA A 15 13.98 35.22 12.73
N VAL A 16 14.45 35.23 11.48
CA VAL A 16 13.71 34.69 10.35
C VAL A 16 13.45 33.25 10.74
N ARG A 17 12.25 32.99 11.26
CA ARG A 17 11.69 31.65 11.33
C ARG A 17 11.64 31.22 9.87
N PHE A 18 12.65 30.46 9.45
CA PHE A 18 12.57 29.73 8.20
C PHE A 18 11.34 28.86 8.32
N VAL A 19 10.26 29.30 7.69
CA VAL A 19 9.09 28.45 7.46
C VAL A 19 9.63 27.36 6.55
N ARG A 20 9.98 26.20 7.12
CA ARG A 20 10.42 25.05 6.33
C ARG A 20 9.27 24.72 5.39
N ALA A 21 9.50 24.96 4.10
CA ALA A 21 8.55 24.58 3.06
C ALA A 21 8.42 23.05 3.11
N VAL A 22 7.24 22.59 3.46
CA VAL A 22 6.86 21.18 3.38
C VAL A 22 6.68 20.90 1.89
N SER A 23 7.65 20.24 1.26
CA SER A 23 7.48 19.75 -0.11
C SER A 23 6.73 18.41 -0.03
N THR A 24 5.81 18.15 -0.96
CA THR A 24 5.13 16.86 -1.08
C THR A 24 5.72 16.10 -2.25
N LEU A 25 5.86 14.77 -2.14
CA LEU A 25 6.30 13.98 -3.28
C LEU A 25 5.28 14.05 -4.43
N PRO A 26 5.72 14.29 -5.68
CA PRO A 26 4.81 14.32 -6.84
C PRO A 26 4.02 13.01 -7.01
N THR A 27 4.67 11.89 -6.67
CA THR A 27 4.08 10.54 -6.79
C THR A 27 3.08 10.24 -5.69
N ASN A 28 3.21 10.86 -4.51
CA ASN A 28 2.28 10.65 -3.41
C ASN A 28 2.12 11.93 -2.57
N PRO A 29 0.98 12.66 -2.70
CA PRO A 29 0.78 13.94 -2.02
C PRO A 29 0.66 13.81 -0.50
N HIS A 30 0.48 12.59 0.02
CA HIS A 30 0.40 12.33 1.46
C HIS A 30 1.77 12.18 2.12
N ILE A 31 2.83 12.00 1.33
CA ILE A 31 4.19 11.90 1.85
C ILE A 31 4.85 13.26 1.79
N LYS A 32 5.25 13.74 2.97
CA LYS A 32 5.87 15.03 3.17
C LYS A 32 7.37 14.90 3.29
N VAL A 33 8.06 15.77 2.57
CA VAL A 33 9.50 15.89 2.49
C VAL A 33 9.91 17.06 3.37
N PHE A 34 10.68 16.75 4.41
CA PHE A 34 11.29 17.73 5.29
C PHE A 34 12.79 17.77 5.01
N PRO A 35 13.42 18.95 4.90
CA PRO A 35 14.88 19.02 4.83
C PRO A 35 15.45 18.55 6.18
N ALA A 36 16.14 17.41 6.21
CA ALA A 36 16.95 17.01 7.35
C ALA A 36 18.25 17.81 7.33
N ASP A 37 18.89 17.90 8.50
CA ASP A 37 20.01 18.78 8.87
C ASP A 37 20.88 19.32 7.71
N ALA A 38 21.01 20.65 7.61
CA ALA A 38 21.56 21.36 6.44
C ALA A 38 23.03 21.04 6.07
N SER A 39 23.71 20.20 6.87
CA SER A 39 25.09 19.77 6.67
C SER A 39 25.25 18.52 5.79
N ARG A 40 24.18 17.71 5.66
CA ARG A 40 24.10 16.58 4.74
C ARG A 40 22.83 16.85 3.92
N ALA A 41 22.89 16.78 2.59
CA ALA A 41 21.71 16.99 1.74
C ALA A 41 20.70 15.83 1.92
N SER A 42 20.17 15.68 3.13
CA SER A 42 19.30 14.60 3.56
C SER A 42 17.88 15.15 3.64
N PHE A 43 16.93 14.42 3.09
CA PHE A 43 15.51 14.70 3.16
C PHE A 43 14.86 13.62 4.01
N LEU A 44 13.97 14.02 4.92
CA LEU A 44 13.19 13.13 5.76
C LEU A 44 11.79 13.01 5.18
N LEU A 45 11.35 11.78 4.95
CA LEU A 45 10.03 11.46 4.42
C LEU A 45 9.12 11.06 5.57
N SER A 46 8.01 11.76 5.77
CA SER A 46 7.05 11.52 6.86
C SER A 46 5.61 11.55 6.33
N LEU A 47 4.75 10.74 6.93
CA LEU A 47 3.30 10.81 6.73
C LEU A 47 2.63 11.86 7.62
N LEU A 48 3.32 12.30 8.67
CA LEU A 48 2.80 13.29 9.62
C LEU A 48 3.23 14.71 9.25
N ASP A 49 2.33 15.65 9.55
CA ASP A 49 2.47 17.09 9.32
C ASP A 49 3.22 17.80 10.46
N SER A 50 3.72 17.05 11.45
CA SER A 50 4.24 17.59 12.69
C SER A 50 5.53 18.38 12.51
N GLN A 51 5.61 19.51 13.20
CA GLN A 51 6.81 20.35 13.28
C GLN A 51 7.18 20.51 14.77
N PRO A 52 8.33 20.00 15.23
CA PRO A 52 9.39 19.31 14.47
C PRO A 52 9.01 17.87 14.05
N PRO A 53 9.51 17.37 12.90
CA PRO A 53 9.27 16.00 12.47
C PRO A 53 10.02 15.02 13.37
N ASN A 54 9.33 13.98 13.84
CA ASN A 54 9.95 12.93 14.65
C ASN A 54 10.67 11.92 13.73
N PRO A 55 12.02 11.83 13.77
CA PRO A 55 12.77 10.91 12.90
C PRO A 55 12.47 9.44 13.17
N ARG A 56 11.96 9.09 14.36
CA ARG A 56 11.60 7.70 14.71
C ARG A 56 10.33 7.22 14.02
N LEU A 57 9.40 8.13 13.74
CA LEU A 57 8.09 7.84 13.13
C LEU A 57 8.07 8.20 11.63
N ALA A 58 9.19 8.71 11.10
CA ALA A 58 9.35 8.98 9.69
C ALA A 58 9.44 7.68 8.88
N ILE A 59 8.99 7.72 7.62
CA ILE A 59 9.08 6.63 6.65
C ILE A 59 10.55 6.27 6.41
N GLY A 60 11.40 7.29 6.26
CA GLY A 60 12.83 7.11 6.07
C GLY A 60 13.56 8.38 5.66
N PHE A 61 14.82 8.20 5.25
CA PHE A 61 15.72 9.27 4.85
C PHE A 61 16.11 9.10 3.38
N ALA A 62 16.16 10.18 2.63
CA ALA A 62 16.66 10.23 1.26
C ALA A 62 17.84 11.19 1.15
N THR A 63 18.80 10.92 0.28
CA THR A 63 19.93 11.84 0.01
C THR A 63 19.74 12.69 -1.25
N GLN A 64 18.65 12.48 -1.99
CA GLN A 64 18.31 13.17 -3.22
C GLN A 64 16.80 13.42 -3.31
N ASP A 65 16.40 14.53 -3.95
CA ASP A 65 15.01 14.86 -4.27
C ASP A 65 14.88 15.03 -5.80
N PRO A 66 14.12 14.19 -6.52
CA PRO A 66 13.25 13.11 -6.03
C PRO A 66 14.04 11.90 -5.50
N PRO A 67 13.51 11.20 -4.47
CA PRO A 67 14.16 10.03 -3.89
C PRO A 67 14.16 8.86 -4.88
N THR A 68 15.31 8.21 -5.02
CA THR A 68 15.47 6.95 -5.76
C THR A 68 15.69 5.78 -4.78
N PRO A 69 15.42 4.52 -5.16
CA PRO A 69 15.62 3.36 -4.29
C PRO A 69 17.07 3.22 -3.77
N GLN A 70 18.06 3.74 -4.49
CA GLN A 70 19.47 3.69 -4.10
C GLN A 70 19.83 4.77 -3.07
N THR A 71 19.09 5.88 -3.09
CA THR A 71 19.31 7.04 -2.22
C THR A 71 18.43 7.03 -0.98
N PHE A 72 17.47 6.11 -0.90
CA PHE A 72 16.50 6.00 0.18
C PHE A 72 16.92 4.94 1.19
N THR A 73 16.88 5.31 2.46
CA THR A 73 17.10 4.42 3.60
C THR A 73 15.82 4.32 4.42
N GLU A 74 15.28 3.12 4.51
CA GLU A 74 14.02 2.83 5.20
C GLU A 74 14.18 2.89 6.73
N ASN A 75 13.16 3.37 7.42
CA ASN A 75 13.12 3.32 8.87
C ASN A 75 12.40 2.06 9.37
N GLN A 76 13.14 1.18 10.05
CA GLN A 76 12.61 -0.07 10.59
C GLN A 76 11.56 0.14 11.69
N SER A 77 11.65 1.23 12.46
CA SER A 77 10.65 1.52 13.50
C SER A 77 9.29 1.77 12.87
N PHE A 78 9.26 2.49 11.75
CA PHE A 78 8.04 2.73 10.99
C PHE A 78 7.50 1.46 10.36
N LEU A 79 8.36 0.60 9.77
CA LEU A 79 7.92 -0.69 9.22
C LEU A 79 7.23 -1.56 10.25
N ASN A 80 7.79 -1.65 11.45
CA ASN A 80 7.19 -2.45 12.52
C ASN A 80 5.80 -1.93 12.89
N ILE A 81 5.66 -0.62 13.11
CA ILE A 81 4.36 0.00 13.39
C ILE A 81 3.38 -0.24 12.23
N MET A 82 3.85 -0.12 10.99
CA MET A 82 3.04 -0.39 9.80
C MET A 82 2.54 -1.84 9.79
N TYR A 83 3.42 -2.82 9.95
CA TYR A 83 3.03 -4.23 9.97
C TYR A 83 2.10 -4.58 11.14
N GLU A 84 2.29 -3.98 12.31
CA GLU A 84 1.36 -4.14 13.45
C GLU A 84 -0.05 -3.64 13.09
N VAL A 85 -0.16 -2.43 12.55
CA VAL A 85 -1.45 -1.86 12.15
C VAL A 85 -2.10 -2.68 11.04
N LEU A 86 -1.31 -3.11 10.05
CA LEU A 86 -1.81 -3.93 8.95
C LEU A 86 -2.26 -5.31 9.45
N ALA A 87 -1.55 -5.94 10.38
CA ALA A 87 -1.98 -7.22 10.94
C ALA A 87 -3.35 -7.10 11.65
N GLU A 88 -3.62 -5.98 12.32
CA GLU A 88 -4.88 -5.73 13.01
C GLU A 88 -6.03 -5.35 12.06
N HIS A 89 -5.75 -4.53 11.04
CA HIS A 89 -6.78 -3.86 10.24
C HIS A 89 -6.90 -4.39 8.81
N ALA A 90 -5.93 -5.14 8.28
CA ALA A 90 -6.03 -5.71 6.93
C ALA A 90 -7.28 -6.59 6.73
N PRO A 91 -7.73 -7.40 7.69
CA PRO A 91 -8.97 -8.18 7.54
C PRO A 91 -10.24 -7.32 7.41
N GLN A 92 -10.18 -6.05 7.80
CA GLN A 92 -11.30 -5.10 7.74
C GLN A 92 -11.32 -4.29 6.45
N ASP A 93 -10.27 -4.40 5.61
CA ASP A 93 -10.18 -3.64 4.37
C ASP A 93 -11.14 -4.18 3.31
N GLU A 94 -11.98 -3.30 2.77
CA GLU A 94 -13.04 -3.68 1.83
C GLU A 94 -12.46 -4.17 0.50
N GLU A 95 -11.37 -3.55 0.01
CA GLU A 95 -10.70 -3.95 -1.22
C GLU A 95 -10.13 -5.37 -1.12
N LEU A 96 -9.54 -5.69 0.04
CA LEU A 96 -8.95 -6.99 0.32
C LEU A 96 -10.01 -8.07 0.52
N LEU A 97 -11.11 -7.76 1.21
CA LEU A 97 -12.27 -8.63 1.34
C LEU A 97 -12.95 -8.88 -0.01
N ALA A 98 -13.05 -7.88 -0.88
CA ALA A 98 -13.57 -8.04 -2.23
C ALA A 98 -12.68 -8.99 -3.05
N GLN A 99 -11.36 -8.86 -2.94
CA GLN A 99 -10.41 -9.77 -3.57
C GLN A 99 -10.53 -11.19 -3.01
N ALA A 100 -10.68 -11.36 -1.69
CA ALA A 100 -10.89 -12.64 -1.02
C ALA A 100 -12.15 -13.36 -1.54
N ARG A 101 -13.27 -12.63 -1.61
CA ARG A 101 -14.53 -13.15 -2.14
C ARG A 101 -14.46 -13.46 -3.62
N ALA A 102 -13.78 -12.64 -4.41
CA ALA A 102 -13.55 -12.92 -5.83
C ALA A 102 -12.67 -14.16 -6.05
N PHE A 103 -11.74 -14.41 -5.13
CA PHE A 103 -10.89 -15.60 -5.14
C PHE A 103 -11.65 -16.89 -4.78
N ALA A 104 -12.48 -16.83 -3.73
CA ALA A 104 -13.31 -17.94 -3.24
C ALA A 104 -14.56 -18.20 -4.09
N GLY A 105 -15.00 -17.22 -4.87
CA GLY A 105 -16.15 -17.32 -5.74
C GLY A 105 -16.06 -18.50 -6.72
N PRO A 106 -17.19 -19.15 -7.04
CA PRO A 106 -17.22 -20.27 -7.97
C PRO A 106 -16.86 -19.77 -9.38
N GLY A 107 -15.59 -19.94 -9.75
CA GLY A 107 -15.07 -19.47 -11.03
C GLY A 107 -14.75 -17.97 -10.96
N GLY A 108 -13.49 -17.62 -11.21
CA GLY A 108 -13.15 -16.26 -11.61
C GLY A 108 -14.09 -15.86 -12.73
N ALA A 109 -14.60 -14.62 -12.68
CA ALA A 109 -15.63 -14.11 -13.57
C ALA A 109 -15.49 -14.74 -14.97
N SER A 110 -16.53 -15.47 -15.38
CA SER A 110 -16.68 -15.97 -16.74
C SER A 110 -16.83 -14.78 -17.70
N LEU A 111 -15.72 -14.06 -17.93
CA LEU A 111 -15.62 -12.87 -18.77
C LEU A 111 -14.69 -13.13 -19.97
N GLY A 112 -14.56 -14.39 -20.38
CA GLY A 112 -13.65 -14.75 -21.46
C GLY A 112 -13.76 -16.16 -22.03
N ALA A 113 -14.93 -16.79 -22.07
CA ALA A 113 -15.21 -17.92 -22.99
C ALA A 113 -16.70 -18.32 -22.98
N GLY A 114 -17.54 -17.62 -23.75
CA GLY A 114 -18.90 -18.09 -24.11
C GLY A 114 -20.01 -17.15 -23.64
N GLY A 115 -20.55 -16.38 -24.58
CA GLY A 115 -21.41 -15.24 -24.31
C GLY A 115 -22.77 -15.53 -23.67
N ILE A 116 -23.26 -14.50 -22.97
CA ILE A 116 -24.60 -14.39 -22.38
C ILE A 116 -25.63 -13.95 -23.45
N PHE A 117 -25.44 -14.34 -24.72
CA PHE A 117 -26.38 -14.06 -25.80
C PHE A 117 -26.64 -15.31 -26.62
N GLY A 118 -27.69 -16.03 -26.24
CA GLY A 118 -28.14 -17.24 -26.91
C GLY A 118 -29.45 -17.76 -26.36
N ALA A 119 -30.41 -16.87 -26.14
CA ALA A 119 -31.80 -17.30 -26.12
C ALA A 119 -32.13 -17.92 -27.49
N GLN A 120 -32.89 -19.03 -27.46
CA GLN A 120 -33.76 -19.51 -28.54
C GLN A 120 -33.14 -20.38 -29.65
N GLN A 121 -33.33 -21.71 -29.54
CA GLN A 121 -33.88 -22.56 -30.63
C GLN A 121 -34.17 -23.98 -30.07
N GLN A 122 -35.41 -24.25 -29.68
CA GLN A 122 -36.41 -25.00 -30.45
C GLN A 122 -35.95 -26.37 -31.00
N HIS A 123 -36.55 -27.42 -30.42
CA HIS A 123 -36.91 -28.72 -30.98
C HIS A 123 -36.22 -29.21 -32.25
N ARG A 124 -35.54 -30.37 -32.16
CA ARG A 124 -35.79 -31.48 -33.09
C ARG A 124 -35.30 -32.83 -32.54
N ARG A 125 -36.24 -33.79 -32.51
CA ARG A 125 -36.04 -35.23 -32.34
C ARG A 125 -35.02 -35.76 -33.35
N GLY A 126 -34.13 -36.65 -32.92
CA GLY A 126 -33.25 -37.38 -33.83
C GLY A 126 -32.34 -38.39 -33.12
N ASN A 127 -32.80 -39.63 -33.07
CA ASN A 127 -32.09 -40.81 -32.59
C ASN A 127 -30.75 -41.02 -33.32
N LYS A 128 -29.59 -40.82 -32.68
CA LYS A 128 -28.29 -41.33 -33.13
C LYS A 128 -27.40 -41.74 -31.94
N LYS A 129 -26.82 -42.93 -32.10
CA LYS A 129 -25.97 -43.71 -31.19
C LYS A 129 -24.85 -42.87 -30.54
N PRO A 130 -24.37 -43.25 -29.34
CA PRO A 130 -23.23 -42.58 -28.71
C PRO A 130 -21.98 -42.93 -29.52
N SER A 131 -21.59 -42.03 -30.42
CA SER A 131 -20.23 -42.03 -30.95
C SER A 131 -19.34 -41.65 -29.78
N GLU A 132 -18.44 -42.56 -29.45
CA GLU A 132 -17.28 -42.40 -28.59
C GLU A 132 -16.45 -41.22 -29.12
N THR A 133 -16.80 -40.01 -28.71
CA THR A 133 -15.98 -38.83 -28.92
C THR A 133 -15.09 -38.74 -27.70
N THR A 134 -13.83 -39.11 -27.88
CA THR A 134 -12.69 -38.65 -27.09
C THR A 134 -12.55 -37.14 -27.26
N GLY A 135 -13.55 -36.41 -26.78
CA GLY A 135 -13.51 -34.97 -26.60
C GLY A 135 -13.04 -34.73 -25.19
N ALA A 136 -11.82 -34.22 -25.04
CA ALA A 136 -11.32 -33.71 -23.78
C ALA A 136 -12.39 -32.77 -23.19
N GLY A 137 -13.08 -33.24 -22.15
CA GLY A 137 -14.05 -32.44 -21.40
C GLY A 137 -13.30 -31.22 -20.90
N GLY A 138 -13.62 -30.06 -21.47
CA GLY A 138 -12.98 -28.80 -21.12
C GLY A 138 -13.08 -28.56 -19.62
N ALA A 139 -11.97 -28.14 -19.02
CA ALA A 139 -11.84 -27.76 -17.61
C ALA A 139 -12.66 -26.49 -17.26
N SER A 140 -13.76 -26.21 -17.96
CA SER A 140 -14.66 -25.08 -17.75
C SER A 140 -15.42 -25.15 -16.43
N GLY A 141 -15.41 -26.32 -15.76
CA GLY A 141 -15.94 -26.52 -14.41
C GLY A 141 -14.86 -26.52 -13.33
N GLN A 142 -13.59 -26.32 -13.67
CA GLN A 142 -12.50 -26.45 -12.71
C GLN A 142 -12.24 -25.13 -11.97
N GLY A 143 -13.19 -24.76 -11.11
CA GLY A 143 -12.97 -23.88 -9.94
C GLY A 143 -12.61 -22.42 -10.21
N GLY A 144 -12.90 -21.56 -9.25
CA GLY A 144 -12.28 -20.24 -9.19
C GLY A 144 -10.78 -20.34 -8.96
N ALA A 145 -10.11 -19.19 -8.92
CA ALA A 145 -8.70 -19.12 -8.56
C ALA A 145 -8.41 -19.82 -7.20
N GLY A 146 -9.41 -19.94 -6.32
CA GLY A 146 -9.47 -20.89 -5.20
C GLY A 146 -9.82 -22.30 -5.67
N GLY A 147 -8.79 -23.13 -5.91
CA GLY A 147 -8.93 -24.49 -6.41
C GLY A 147 -9.95 -25.34 -5.62
N GLY A 148 -11.10 -25.61 -6.24
CA GLY A 148 -12.02 -26.69 -5.84
C GLY A 148 -12.59 -26.62 -4.42
N GLY A 149 -12.82 -25.42 -3.87
CA GLY A 149 -13.35 -25.27 -2.51
C GLY A 149 -12.29 -25.48 -1.41
N ARG A 150 -11.01 -25.32 -1.74
CA ARG A 150 -9.93 -25.17 -0.77
C ARG A 150 -9.62 -23.69 -0.61
N GLY A 151 -9.44 -23.26 0.63
CA GLY A 151 -8.94 -21.92 0.94
C GLY A 151 -7.58 -21.67 0.29
N GLY A 152 -7.11 -20.42 0.35
CA GLY A 152 -5.87 -20.01 -0.28
C GLY A 152 -5.25 -18.79 0.38
N TYR A 153 -4.31 -18.16 -0.32
CA TYR A 153 -3.67 -16.94 0.14
C TYR A 153 -3.99 -15.80 -0.81
N ILE A 154 -4.35 -14.65 -0.26
CA ILE A 154 -4.44 -13.38 -0.98
C ILE A 154 -3.27 -12.50 -0.60
N HIS A 155 -2.84 -11.64 -1.52
CA HIS A 155 -1.70 -10.75 -1.31
C HIS A 155 -2.18 -9.32 -1.12
N LEU A 156 -1.82 -8.73 0.01
CA LEU A 156 -1.95 -7.30 0.24
C LEU A 156 -0.85 -6.60 -0.57
N SER A 157 -1.26 -5.90 -1.62
CA SER A 157 -0.38 -5.23 -2.56
C SER A 157 -0.36 -3.72 -2.31
N ASP A 158 0.77 -3.08 -2.60
CA ASP A 158 0.91 -1.63 -2.57
C ASP A 158 0.10 -0.98 -3.71
N SER A 159 -0.71 0.01 -3.37
CA SER A 159 -1.57 0.75 -4.32
C SER A 159 -0.80 1.67 -5.27
N ARG A 160 0.52 1.84 -5.09
CA ARG A 160 1.37 2.59 -6.04
C ARG A 160 1.42 1.95 -7.43
N ASN A 161 1.33 0.63 -7.49
CA ASN A 161 1.42 -0.16 -8.71
C ASN A 161 0.43 -1.34 -8.63
N PRO A 162 -0.88 -1.06 -8.74
CA PRO A 162 -1.89 -2.09 -8.60
C PRO A 162 -1.76 -3.12 -9.74
N PRO A 163 -1.80 -4.43 -9.43
CA PRO A 163 -1.67 -5.46 -10.46
C PRO A 163 -2.89 -5.49 -11.38
N ASP A 164 -2.67 -5.93 -12.61
CA ASP A 164 -3.75 -6.25 -13.55
C ASP A 164 -4.67 -7.33 -12.96
N PHE A 165 -5.94 -7.31 -13.36
CA PHE A 165 -6.94 -8.27 -12.89
C PHE A 165 -6.48 -9.72 -13.09
N GLY A 166 -6.51 -10.52 -12.01
CA GLY A 166 -6.07 -11.91 -12.02
C GLY A 166 -4.55 -12.10 -12.02
N ARG A 167 -3.77 -11.03 -11.88
CA ARG A 167 -2.31 -11.09 -11.66
C ARG A 167 -1.95 -10.76 -10.22
N ILE A 168 -0.74 -11.18 -9.84
CA ILE A 168 -0.13 -10.90 -8.55
C ILE A 168 0.83 -9.72 -8.77
N ALA A 169 0.92 -8.81 -7.78
CA ALA A 169 1.85 -7.70 -7.81
C ALA A 169 3.31 -8.17 -7.87
N TRP A 170 4.22 -7.25 -8.19
CA TRP A 170 5.65 -7.53 -8.14
C TRP A 170 6.10 -7.87 -6.71
N PRO A 171 7.10 -8.73 -6.51
CA PRO A 171 7.55 -9.12 -5.17
C PRO A 171 7.91 -7.93 -4.27
N GLU A 172 8.44 -6.85 -4.82
CA GLU A 172 8.73 -5.60 -4.09
C GLU A 172 7.49 -4.79 -3.68
N ASP A 173 6.35 -5.03 -4.31
CA ASP A 173 5.07 -4.35 -4.09
C ASP A 173 4.12 -5.17 -3.21
N ILE A 174 4.40 -6.44 -2.96
CA ILE A 174 3.62 -7.28 -2.04
C ILE A 174 4.05 -6.94 -0.62
N ILE A 175 3.14 -6.38 0.18
CA ILE A 175 3.39 -6.07 1.59
C ILE A 175 3.33 -7.37 2.42
N GLY A 176 2.32 -8.19 2.16
CA GLY A 176 2.15 -9.45 2.84
C GLY A 176 1.03 -10.31 2.27
N SER A 177 0.85 -11.48 2.86
CA SER A 177 -0.17 -12.45 2.44
C SER A 177 -1.08 -12.81 3.61
N LEU A 178 -2.35 -13.04 3.30
CA LEU A 178 -3.37 -13.44 4.27
C LEU A 178 -4.02 -14.73 3.82
N GLU A 179 -4.29 -15.61 4.78
CA GLU A 179 -5.00 -16.85 4.52
C GLU A 179 -6.51 -16.60 4.46
N VAL A 180 -7.16 -17.23 3.49
CA VAL A 180 -8.58 -17.09 3.17
C VAL A 180 -9.21 -18.47 3.15
N ASP A 181 -10.40 -18.58 3.73
CA ASP A 181 -11.21 -19.79 3.71
C ASP A 181 -11.87 -20.05 2.33
N PRO A 182 -12.51 -21.22 2.11
CA PRO A 182 -13.26 -21.50 0.88
C PRO A 182 -14.43 -20.55 0.60
N GLU A 183 -14.93 -19.84 1.61
CA GLU A 183 -16.05 -18.90 1.53
C GLU A 183 -15.62 -17.46 1.22
N GLY A 184 -14.31 -17.18 1.25
CA GLY A 184 -13.75 -15.85 0.97
C GLY A 184 -13.58 -14.96 2.20
N ASN A 185 -13.60 -15.52 3.40
CA ASN A 185 -13.30 -14.83 4.64
C ASN A 185 -11.82 -14.97 5.00
N ILE A 186 -11.25 -13.91 5.55
CA ILE A 186 -9.86 -13.88 5.99
C ILE A 186 -9.77 -14.54 7.37
N ILE A 187 -9.01 -15.62 7.47
CA ILE A 187 -8.86 -16.42 8.70
C ILE A 187 -7.45 -16.35 9.29
N GLY A 188 -6.45 -15.96 8.48
CA GLY A 188 -5.05 -15.91 8.89
C GLY A 188 -4.58 -14.53 9.34
N ASN A 189 -3.41 -14.53 9.99
CA ASN A 189 -2.65 -13.32 10.25
C ASN A 189 -1.85 -12.89 9.02
N LEU A 190 -1.54 -11.60 8.94
CA LEU A 190 -0.69 -11.05 7.88
C LEU A 190 0.71 -11.65 7.97
N GLN A 191 1.13 -12.37 6.93
CA GLN A 191 2.50 -12.84 6.77
C GLN A 191 3.26 -11.84 5.89
N SER A 192 4.33 -11.26 6.43
CA SER A 192 5.17 -10.33 5.67
C SER A 192 5.84 -11.02 4.48
N SER A 193 5.96 -10.32 3.35
CA SER A 193 6.60 -10.87 2.14
C SER A 193 8.13 -10.96 2.28
N GLY A 194 8.72 -10.13 3.13
CA GLY A 194 10.17 -9.98 3.30
C GLY A 194 10.88 -9.28 2.13
N THR A 195 10.23 -9.15 0.97
CA THR A 195 10.77 -8.50 -0.23
C THR A 195 10.21 -7.10 -0.47
N TYR A 196 9.19 -6.70 0.31
CA TYR A 196 8.56 -5.38 0.22
C TYR A 196 9.58 -4.25 0.35
N ARG A 197 9.45 -3.23 -0.50
CA ARG A 197 10.23 -1.99 -0.44
C ARG A 197 9.30 -0.81 -0.35
N MET A 198 9.53 0.12 0.55
CA MET A 198 8.70 1.33 0.65
C MET A 198 8.87 2.28 -0.54
N LEU A 199 10.01 2.20 -1.23
CA LEU A 199 10.31 3.07 -2.37
C LEU A 199 10.89 2.26 -3.52
N THR A 200 10.20 2.31 -4.65
CA THR A 200 10.60 1.68 -5.92
C THR A 200 10.67 2.75 -7.02
N ASN A 201 11.01 2.35 -8.24
CA ASN A 201 11.00 3.26 -9.39
C ASN A 201 9.58 3.72 -9.75
N GLU A 202 8.55 2.93 -9.40
CA GLU A 202 7.14 3.27 -9.63
C GLU A 202 6.64 4.33 -8.63
N GLY A 203 7.21 4.37 -7.42
CA GLY A 203 6.86 5.38 -6.45
C GLY A 203 7.15 5.01 -5.00
N ALA A 204 6.65 5.86 -4.11
CA ALA A 204 6.69 5.64 -2.68
C ALA A 204 5.42 4.93 -2.18
N LEU A 205 5.52 4.32 -1.00
CA LEU A 205 4.47 3.60 -0.25
C LEU A 205 3.06 4.12 -0.54
N GLY A 206 2.20 3.24 -1.04
CA GLY A 206 0.78 3.47 -1.28
C GLY A 206 -0.09 2.46 -0.53
N LEU A 207 -0.83 2.92 0.47
CA LEU A 207 -1.83 2.09 1.16
C LEU A 207 -3.25 2.49 0.74
N SER A 208 -4.19 1.55 0.86
CA SER A 208 -5.63 1.84 0.73
C SER A 208 -6.03 2.96 1.69
N SER A 209 -7.05 3.72 1.33
CA SER A 209 -7.45 4.90 2.11
C SER A 209 -7.79 4.55 3.58
N PHE A 210 -8.38 3.38 3.79
CA PHE A 210 -8.71 2.84 5.11
C PHE A 210 -7.45 2.51 5.93
N LEU A 211 -6.56 1.67 5.39
CA LEU A 211 -5.33 1.26 6.08
C LEU A 211 -4.41 2.45 6.35
N ARG A 212 -4.32 3.38 5.39
CA ARG A 212 -3.60 4.64 5.59
C ARG A 212 -4.16 5.46 6.73
N GLY A 213 -5.50 5.57 6.83
CA GLY A 213 -6.16 6.27 7.93
C GLY A 213 -5.79 5.66 9.29
N LYS A 214 -5.84 4.33 9.40
CA LYS A 214 -5.45 3.60 10.62
C LYS A 214 -3.98 3.74 10.96
N LEU A 215 -3.12 3.73 9.96
CA LEU A 215 -1.70 3.98 10.17
C LEU A 215 -1.45 5.39 10.71
N LEU A 216 -2.12 6.40 10.14
CA LEU A 216 -2.01 7.79 10.63
C LEU A 216 -2.52 7.94 12.07
N GLU A 217 -3.63 7.29 12.44
CA GLU A 217 -4.13 7.27 13.81
C GLU A 217 -3.08 6.69 14.78
N ARG A 218 -2.48 5.55 14.42
CA ARG A 218 -1.44 4.90 15.24
C ARG A 218 -0.19 5.77 15.37
N LEU A 219 0.28 6.36 14.27
CA LEU A 219 1.46 7.22 14.25
C LEU A 219 1.27 8.48 15.10
N ARG A 220 0.08 9.08 15.08
CA ARG A 220 -0.25 10.23 15.96
C ARG A 220 -0.23 9.83 17.43
N ALA A 221 -0.80 8.67 17.76
CA ALA A 221 -0.79 8.17 19.13
C ALA A 221 0.64 7.90 19.64
N GLU A 222 1.54 7.38 18.80
CA GLU A 222 2.96 7.22 19.17
C GLU A 222 3.69 8.56 19.28
N GLU A 223 3.38 9.53 18.42
CA GLU A 223 3.94 10.88 18.53
C GLU A 223 3.53 11.57 19.85
N ASP A 224 2.28 11.44 20.26
CA ASP A 224 1.79 12.01 21.51
C ASP A 224 2.44 11.34 22.74
N LYS A 225 2.72 10.03 22.68
CA LYS A 225 3.49 9.32 23.72
C LYS A 225 4.93 9.82 23.80
N ASP A 226 5.59 9.97 22.66
CA ASP A 226 6.96 10.49 22.59
C ASP A 226 7.06 11.94 23.10
N ARG A 227 6.00 12.75 22.95
CA ARG A 227 5.96 14.12 23.48
C ARG A 227 5.72 14.20 24.98
N ASN A 228 5.03 13.20 25.54
CA ASN A 228 4.66 13.18 26.96
C ASN A 228 5.69 12.42 27.83
N THR A 229 6.74 11.86 27.22
CA THR A 229 7.85 11.18 27.89
C THR A 229 9.05 12.12 28.03
#